data_AF-A0A9W7YTX4-F1
#
_entry.id   AF-A0A9W7YTX4-F1
#
_cell.length_a   1.000
_cell.length_b   1.000
_cell.length_c   1.000
_cell.angle_alpha   90.00
_cell.angle_beta   90.00
_cell.angle_gamma   90.00
#
_symmetry.space_group_name_H-M   'P 1'
#
loop_
_entity.id
_entity.type
_entity.pdbx_description
1 polymer ?
#
loop_
_entity_poly.entity_id
_entity_poly.type
_entity_poly.pdbx_seq_one_letter_code
_entity_poly.pdbx_strand_id
1 'polypeptide(L)'
;MEQALAADDARLQKRAELSIRVTQMADRTYNKQCGRCDWELVARDMDMPLIECLRLFDPSLSTVPVRSLPNITNWLADDISTLKSLVLEHFGVVTADEWILVSVYMNVEQADCYMANNTRAYQRMTPGMYKEITQHRNNGLQWKDIFELYPIFGSVQVLYYAYRQFKKHADFKPKAKPIKWSDADTCRLKELVQTYYKPGNRREVLTQAQMGFPNRSQQSIINKIKQIRCKTSDISQSDMDRVNKLVGAYGKDWERIGQEIDVSPLRVQRIWTRYQQQQKVTLAWTGDELDILRKCIDDGVGMAEASRLIGTKTLSACDAKMRTLKRAGKQQYY
;
A
#
# COMPACT_ATOMS: atom_id res chain seq x y z
N MET A 1 6.54 -33.85 46.71
CA MET A 1 5.85 -33.49 45.44
C MET A 1 4.88 -32.34 45.67
N GLU A 2 4.02 -32.40 46.68
CA GLU A 2 3.08 -31.31 47.04
C GLU A 2 3.75 -29.98 47.40
N GLN A 3 4.88 -30.00 48.10
CA GLN A 3 5.62 -28.77 48.44
C GLN A 3 6.22 -28.05 47.22
N ALA A 4 6.54 -28.77 46.14
CA ALA A 4 7.05 -28.18 44.90
C ALA A 4 5.93 -27.53 44.07
N LEU A 5 4.73 -28.11 44.08
CA LEU A 5 3.53 -27.56 43.43
C LEU A 5 3.05 -26.29 44.14
N ALA A 6 2.96 -26.30 45.48
CA ALA A 6 2.55 -25.13 46.25
C ALA A 6 3.52 -23.93 46.12
N ALA A 7 4.82 -24.19 45.98
CA ALA A 7 5.82 -23.15 45.74
C ALA A 7 5.73 -22.55 44.33
N ASP A 8 5.36 -23.36 43.33
CA ASP A 8 5.17 -22.87 41.96
C ASP A 8 3.87 -22.05 41.82
N ASP A 9 2.80 -22.49 42.47
CA ASP A 9 1.53 -21.74 42.54
C ASP A 9 1.69 -20.37 43.21
N ALA A 10 2.41 -20.30 44.34
CA ALA A 10 2.70 -19.04 45.02
C ALA A 10 3.55 -18.10 44.15
N ARG A 11 4.48 -18.65 43.36
CA ARG A 11 5.30 -17.88 42.41
C ARG A 11 4.48 -17.33 41.25
N LEU A 12 3.57 -18.13 40.70
CA LEU A 12 2.65 -17.72 39.63
C LEU A 12 1.69 -16.63 40.11
N GLN A 13 1.13 -16.78 41.32
CA GLN A 13 0.24 -15.78 41.90
C GLN A 13 0.95 -14.43 42.13
N LYS A 14 2.16 -14.45 42.71
CA LYS A 14 2.96 -13.23 42.90
C LYS A 14 3.29 -12.54 41.57
N ARG A 15 3.57 -13.32 40.52
CA ARG A 15 3.84 -12.78 39.18
C ARG A 15 2.59 -12.14 38.56
N ALA A 16 1.42 -12.75 38.73
CA ALA A 16 0.15 -12.19 38.26
C ALA A 16 -0.19 -10.87 38.97
N GLU A 17 0.00 -10.79 40.29
CA GLU A 17 -0.20 -9.56 41.06
C GLU A 17 0.74 -8.43 40.59
N LEU A 18 2.00 -8.75 40.32
CA LEU A 18 2.95 -7.79 39.76
C LEU A 18 2.53 -7.31 38.36
N SER A 19 2.08 -8.22 37.50
CA SER A 19 1.59 -7.89 36.16
C SER A 19 0.42 -6.92 36.20
N ILE A 20 -0.54 -7.13 37.10
CA ILE A 20 -1.67 -6.21 37.32
C ILE A 20 -1.16 -4.83 37.73
N ARG A 21 -0.23 -4.75 38.68
CA ARG A 21 0.31 -3.48 39.18
C ARG A 21 1.08 -2.70 38.12
N VAL A 22 1.94 -3.38 37.34
CA VAL A 22 2.67 -2.77 36.22
C VAL A 22 1.68 -2.20 35.20
N THR A 23 0.66 -2.97 34.83
CA THR A 23 -0.34 -2.56 33.84
C THR A 23 -1.14 -1.35 34.31
N GLN A 24 -1.61 -1.35 35.57
CA GLN A 24 -2.30 -0.20 36.16
C GLN A 24 -1.43 1.05 36.22
N MET A 25 -0.12 0.90 36.46
CA MET A 25 0.80 2.04 36.45
C MET A 25 1.01 2.57 35.04
N ALA A 26 1.20 1.70 34.05
CA ALA A 26 1.35 2.10 32.65
C ALA A 26 0.11 2.88 32.15
N ASP A 27 -1.10 2.44 32.50
CA ASP A 27 -2.34 3.15 32.17
C ASP A 27 -2.38 4.56 32.77
N ARG A 28 -1.89 4.74 34.00
CA ARG A 28 -1.86 6.05 34.69
C ARG A 28 -0.85 7.01 34.08
N THR A 29 0.25 6.49 33.54
CA THR A 29 1.31 7.30 32.93
C THR A 29 1.13 7.48 31.43
N TYR A 30 0.02 6.97 30.86
CA TYR A 30 -0.28 7.13 29.45
C TYR A 30 -0.50 8.60 29.07
N ASN A 31 0.33 9.10 28.16
CA ASN A 31 0.22 10.44 27.63
C ASN A 31 -0.46 10.43 26.26
N LYS A 32 -1.66 11.02 26.20
CA LYS A 32 -2.46 11.09 24.95
C LYS A 32 -1.82 11.90 23.82
N GLN A 33 -0.94 12.85 24.12
CA GLN A 33 -0.31 13.71 23.10
C GLN A 33 0.77 12.96 22.31
N CYS A 34 1.62 12.17 22.99
CA CYS A 34 2.61 11.32 22.34
C CYS A 34 2.11 9.89 22.08
N GLY A 35 0.99 9.50 22.69
CA GLY A 35 0.32 8.22 22.48
C GLY A 35 1.09 7.02 23.06
N ARG A 36 1.90 7.24 24.10
CA ARG A 36 2.73 6.23 24.78
C ARG A 36 2.69 6.40 26.29
N CYS A 37 3.00 5.33 27.01
CA CYS A 37 3.19 5.35 28.47
C CYS A 37 4.60 5.83 28.81
N ASP A 38 4.76 6.48 29.96
CA ASP A 38 6.08 6.81 30.51
C ASP A 38 6.64 5.58 31.23
N TRP A 39 7.35 4.73 30.47
CA TRP A 39 7.87 3.45 30.95
C TRP A 39 9.06 3.62 31.90
N GLU A 40 9.80 4.71 31.77
CA GLU A 40 10.87 5.09 32.69
C GLU A 40 10.30 5.45 34.06
N LEU A 41 9.17 6.16 34.11
CA LEU A 41 8.44 6.41 35.35
C LEU A 41 7.85 5.12 35.94
N VAL A 42 7.25 4.25 35.11
CA VAL A 42 6.74 2.94 35.57
C VAL A 42 7.86 2.11 36.19
N ALA A 43 9.03 2.02 35.54
CA ALA A 43 10.18 1.27 36.04
C ALA A 43 10.69 1.81 37.38
N ARG A 44 10.73 3.13 37.53
CA ARG A 44 11.12 3.80 38.78
C ARG A 44 10.14 3.52 39.91
N ASP A 45 8.85 3.67 39.66
CA ASP A 45 7.81 3.51 40.69
C ASP A 45 7.61 2.04 41.10
N MET A 46 7.88 1.11 40.18
CA MET A 46 7.85 -0.33 40.45
C MET A 46 9.17 -0.87 41.03
N ASP A 47 10.20 -0.03 41.13
CA ASP A 47 11.56 -0.39 41.57
C ASP A 47 12.13 -1.61 40.83
N MET A 48 12.04 -1.59 39.49
CA MET A 48 12.49 -2.71 38.65
C MET A 48 13.00 -2.26 37.28
N PRO A 49 13.80 -3.09 36.59
CA PRO A 49 14.29 -2.77 35.25
C PRO A 49 13.15 -2.57 34.24
N LEU A 50 13.33 -1.60 33.33
CA LEU A 50 12.36 -1.27 32.28
C LEU A 50 11.94 -2.49 31.45
N ILE A 51 12.90 -3.31 31.03
CA ILE A 51 12.63 -4.52 30.23
C ILE A 51 11.78 -5.54 31.01
N GLU A 52 11.95 -5.60 32.34
CA GLU A 52 11.15 -6.47 33.19
C GLU A 52 9.71 -5.96 33.34
N CYS A 53 9.53 -4.63 33.46
CA CYS A 53 8.21 -4.00 33.40
C CYS A 53 7.49 -4.35 32.09
N LEU A 54 8.15 -4.17 30.94
CA LEU A 54 7.56 -4.46 29.64
C LEU A 54 7.15 -5.94 29.51
N ARG A 55 7.92 -6.87 30.09
CA ARG A 55 7.60 -8.31 30.11
C ARG A 55 6.43 -8.67 31.03
N LEU A 56 6.17 -7.84 32.05
CA LEU A 56 5.09 -8.05 33.01
C LEU A 56 3.79 -7.32 32.58
N PHE A 57 3.86 -6.37 31.67
CA PHE A 57 2.68 -5.70 31.14
C PHE A 57 1.73 -6.69 30.47
N ASP A 58 0.45 -6.62 30.84
CA ASP A 58 -0.60 -7.43 30.25
C ASP A 58 -1.56 -6.54 29.43
N PRO A 59 -1.51 -6.60 28.10
CA PRO A 59 -2.37 -5.78 27.24
C PRO A 59 -3.86 -6.14 27.38
N SER A 60 -4.21 -7.34 27.88
CA SER A 60 -5.61 -7.73 28.10
C SER A 60 -6.24 -7.02 29.30
N LEU A 61 -5.40 -6.50 30.21
CA LEU A 61 -5.82 -5.76 31.40
C LEU A 61 -5.72 -4.23 31.23
N SER A 62 -5.10 -3.76 30.15
CA SER A 62 -4.92 -2.34 29.87
C SER A 62 -6.14 -1.72 29.21
N THR A 63 -6.46 -0.49 29.60
CA THR A 63 -7.49 0.33 28.96
C THR A 63 -6.95 1.20 27.82
N VAL A 64 -5.63 1.20 27.62
CA VAL A 64 -4.96 1.99 26.59
C VAL A 64 -5.01 1.23 25.26
N PRO A 65 -5.62 1.81 24.20
CA PRO A 65 -5.64 1.16 22.90
C PRO A 65 -4.26 1.22 22.25
N VAL A 66 -3.82 0.07 21.73
CA VAL A 66 -2.65 -0.01 20.85
C VAL A 66 -2.93 0.75 19.56
N ARG A 67 -1.97 1.54 19.10
CA ARG A 67 -2.10 2.34 17.87
C ARG A 67 -1.61 1.57 16.65
N SER A 68 -2.22 1.82 15.50
CA SER A 68 -1.72 1.35 14.20
C SER A 68 -1.19 2.54 13.39
N LEU A 69 0.07 2.44 12.96
CA LEU A 69 0.81 3.44 12.19
C LEU A 69 1.47 2.79 10.94
N PRO A 70 0.67 2.27 9.99
CA PRO A 70 1.19 1.45 8.89
C PRO A 70 1.97 2.26 7.84
N ASN A 71 1.77 3.58 7.81
CA ASN A 71 2.47 4.48 6.90
C ASN A 71 3.55 5.26 7.64
N ILE A 72 4.78 5.26 7.13
CA ILE A 72 5.90 6.00 7.73
C ILE A 72 5.67 7.51 7.85
N THR A 73 4.75 8.08 7.06
CA THR A 73 4.35 9.49 7.15
C THR A 73 3.53 9.81 8.40
N ASN A 74 2.97 8.78 9.05
CA ASN A 74 2.20 8.92 10.28
C ASN A 74 3.09 8.90 11.53
N TRP A 75 4.37 8.53 11.39
CA TRP A 75 5.34 8.50 12.48
C TRP A 75 5.97 9.87 12.68
N LEU A 76 5.89 10.39 13.90
CA LEU A 76 6.59 11.63 14.25
C LEU A 76 8.11 11.39 14.29
N ALA A 77 8.89 12.46 14.13
CA ALA A 77 10.34 12.36 14.22
C ALA A 77 10.78 11.86 15.61
N ASP A 78 10.07 12.29 16.66
CA ASP A 78 10.28 11.85 18.04
C ASP A 78 10.02 10.35 18.20
N ASP A 79 8.89 9.83 17.72
CA ASP A 79 8.56 8.39 17.79
C ASP A 79 9.65 7.51 17.19
N ILE A 80 10.22 7.94 16.06
CA ILE A 80 11.29 7.20 15.39
C ILE A 80 12.60 7.30 16.18
N SER A 81 12.90 8.46 16.76
CA SER A 81 14.07 8.62 17.60
C SER A 81 13.99 7.73 18.83
N THR A 82 12.86 7.77 19.53
CA THR A 82 12.57 6.95 20.71
C THR A 82 12.65 5.45 20.41
N LEU A 83 12.01 4.99 19.33
CA LEU A 83 12.07 3.59 18.87
C LEU A 83 13.51 3.13 18.65
N LYS A 84 14.32 3.95 17.96
CA LYS A 84 15.71 3.61 17.67
C LYS A 84 16.60 3.61 18.90
N SER A 85 16.42 4.59 19.79
CA SER A 85 17.17 4.65 21.05
C SER A 85 16.89 3.41 21.89
N LEU A 86 15.63 3.02 22.05
CA LEU A 86 15.24 1.81 22.77
C LEU A 86 15.90 0.56 22.17
N VAL A 87 15.83 0.40 20.85
CA VAL A 87 16.41 -0.75 20.14
C VAL A 87 17.93 -0.81 20.34
N LEU A 88 18.60 0.34 20.19
CA LEU A 88 20.05 0.44 20.32
C LEU A 88 20.51 0.18 21.76
N GLU A 89 19.80 0.71 22.75
CA GLU A 89 20.17 0.66 24.16
C GLU A 89 19.95 -0.73 24.77
N HIS A 90 18.87 -1.42 24.40
CA HIS A 90 18.46 -2.64 25.10
C HIS A 90 18.60 -3.94 24.32
N PHE A 91 18.62 -3.90 22.99
CA PHE A 91 18.52 -5.12 22.18
C PHE A 91 19.67 -5.30 21.18
N GLY A 92 20.18 -4.23 20.58
CA GLY A 92 21.22 -4.26 19.55
C GLY A 92 20.73 -4.94 18.25
N VAL A 93 20.57 -6.26 18.27
CA VAL A 93 19.92 -7.06 17.22
C VAL A 93 18.62 -7.64 17.76
N VAL A 94 17.48 -7.10 17.32
CA VAL A 94 16.15 -7.41 17.86
C VAL A 94 15.61 -8.74 17.30
N THR A 95 15.29 -9.67 18.20
CA THR A 95 14.58 -10.94 17.95
C THR A 95 13.06 -10.72 17.84
N ALA A 96 12.33 -11.76 17.42
CA ALA A 96 10.87 -11.70 17.28
C ALA A 96 10.15 -11.37 18.61
N ASP A 97 10.61 -11.94 19.72
CA ASP A 97 10.02 -11.72 21.05
C ASP A 97 10.34 -10.31 21.57
N GLU A 98 11.54 -9.79 21.28
CA GLU A 98 11.91 -8.43 21.66
C GLU A 98 11.11 -7.38 20.89
N TRP A 99 10.67 -7.68 19.66
CA TRP A 99 9.74 -6.80 18.94
C TRP A 99 8.38 -6.65 19.65
N ILE A 100 7.95 -7.63 20.45
CA ILE A 100 6.76 -7.50 21.31
C ILE A 100 7.02 -6.48 22.42
N LEU A 101 8.22 -6.48 23.00
CA LEU A 101 8.57 -5.50 24.03
C LEU A 101 8.68 -4.09 23.45
N VAL A 102 9.24 -3.97 22.25
CA VAL A 102 9.29 -2.71 21.50
C VAL A 102 7.89 -2.19 21.18
N SER A 103 6.96 -3.08 20.79
CA SER A 103 5.58 -2.70 20.48
C SER A 103 4.83 -2.19 21.71
N VAL A 104 5.01 -2.85 22.86
CA VAL A 104 4.49 -2.42 24.16
C VAL A 104 5.07 -1.07 24.56
N TYR A 105 6.39 -0.90 24.44
CA TYR A 105 7.05 0.36 24.80
C TYR A 105 6.52 1.54 23.96
N MET A 106 6.39 1.35 22.65
CA MET A 106 5.90 2.38 21.73
C MET A 106 4.37 2.57 21.76
N ASN A 107 3.63 1.64 22.37
CA ASN A 107 2.18 1.51 22.26
C ASN A 107 1.69 1.54 20.79
N VAL A 108 2.35 0.75 19.94
CA VAL A 108 2.09 0.66 18.49
C VAL A 108 2.15 -0.82 18.07
N GLU A 109 1.40 -1.21 17.04
CA GLU A 109 1.43 -2.56 16.49
C GLU A 109 2.87 -3.02 16.14
N GLN A 110 3.19 -4.27 16.49
CA GLN A 110 4.53 -4.85 16.32
C GLN A 110 5.05 -4.75 14.87
N ALA A 111 4.19 -5.04 13.89
CA ALA A 111 4.53 -4.98 12.48
C ALA A 111 4.94 -3.56 12.05
N ASP A 112 4.29 -2.54 12.61
CA ASP A 112 4.56 -1.15 12.30
C ASP A 112 5.87 -0.68 12.94
N CYS A 113 6.18 -1.10 14.17
CA CYS A 113 7.48 -0.86 14.80
C CYS A 113 8.62 -1.46 13.97
N TYR A 114 8.47 -2.71 13.53
CA TYR A 114 9.44 -3.37 12.66
C TYR A 114 9.64 -2.60 11.36
N MET A 115 8.55 -2.22 10.69
CA MET A 115 8.59 -1.42 9.47
C MET A 115 9.27 -0.08 9.72
N ALA A 116 8.88 0.66 10.75
CA ALA A 116 9.41 2.00 11.04
C ALA A 116 10.91 1.99 11.36
N ASN A 117 11.37 1.02 12.14
CA ASN A 117 12.80 0.83 12.43
C ASN A 117 13.58 0.57 11.13
N ASN A 118 13.06 -0.31 10.27
CA ASN A 118 13.70 -0.63 8.99
C ASN A 118 13.61 0.51 7.96
N THR A 119 12.56 1.34 7.98
CA THR A 119 12.33 2.34 6.93
C THR A 119 13.26 3.56 7.06
N ARG A 120 13.85 3.81 8.25
CA ARG A 120 14.82 4.90 8.47
C ARG A 120 16.19 4.45 9.03
N ALA A 121 16.42 3.17 9.27
CA ALA A 121 17.75 2.67 9.66
C ALA A 121 18.81 2.83 8.54
N TYR A 122 18.39 3.20 7.33
CA TYR A 122 19.31 3.30 6.22
C TYR A 122 19.82 4.73 6.08
N GLN A 123 21.13 4.89 6.27
CA GLN A 123 21.85 6.10 5.90
C GLN A 123 21.32 6.57 4.55
N ARG A 124 20.88 7.83 4.46
CA ARG A 124 20.38 8.36 3.20
C ARG A 124 21.54 8.35 2.21
N MET A 125 21.38 7.62 1.11
CA MET A 125 22.36 7.62 0.01
C MET A 125 22.68 9.07 -0.36
N THR A 126 23.96 9.46 -0.26
CA THR A 126 24.41 10.81 -0.61
C THR A 126 24.86 10.84 -2.07
N PRO A 127 24.95 12.03 -2.71
CA PRO A 127 25.50 12.13 -4.06
C PRO A 127 26.92 11.56 -4.18
N GLY A 128 27.76 11.75 -3.16
CA GLY A 128 29.13 11.23 -3.11
C GLY A 128 29.15 9.70 -3.09
N MET A 129 28.42 9.09 -2.15
CA MET A 129 28.28 7.64 -2.06
C MET A 129 27.72 7.04 -3.35
N TYR A 130 26.71 7.68 -3.94
CA TYR A 130 26.13 7.22 -5.20
C TYR A 130 27.16 7.20 -6.34
N LYS A 131 28.02 8.23 -6.43
CA LYS A 131 29.08 8.32 -7.43
C LYS A 131 30.10 7.20 -7.26
N GLU A 132 30.59 6.99 -6.03
CA GLU A 132 31.57 5.94 -5.72
C GLU A 132 31.01 4.54 -5.95
N ILE A 133 29.80 4.26 -5.44
CA ILE A 133 29.11 2.97 -5.67
C ILE A 133 28.89 2.74 -7.17
N THR A 134 28.53 3.78 -7.94
CA THR A 134 28.41 3.68 -9.40
C THR A 134 29.74 3.34 -10.06
N GLN A 135 30.84 3.92 -9.60
CA GLN A 135 32.18 3.60 -10.09
C GLN A 135 32.55 2.15 -9.79
N HIS A 136 32.33 1.67 -8.57
CA HIS A 136 32.52 0.26 -8.21
C HIS A 136 31.69 -0.68 -9.08
N ARG A 137 30.42 -0.33 -9.34
CA ARG A 137 29.55 -1.10 -10.24
C ARG A 137 30.04 -1.11 -11.68
N ASN A 138 30.52 0.02 -12.20
CA ASN A 138 31.08 0.12 -13.55
C ASN A 138 32.40 -0.67 -13.69
N ASN A 139 33.16 -0.79 -12.60
CA ASN A 139 34.36 -1.61 -12.53
C ASN A 139 34.06 -3.12 -12.34
N GLY A 140 32.79 -3.51 -12.31
CA GLY A 140 32.36 -4.91 -12.29
C GLY A 140 32.14 -5.53 -10.91
N LEU A 141 32.29 -4.77 -9.81
CA LEU A 141 32.10 -5.32 -8.45
C LEU A 141 30.64 -5.73 -8.23
N GLN A 142 30.44 -6.87 -7.55
CA GLN A 142 29.11 -7.34 -7.18
C GLN A 142 28.58 -6.58 -5.96
N TRP A 143 27.26 -6.57 -5.76
CA TRP A 143 26.64 -5.86 -4.64
C TRP A 143 27.11 -6.32 -3.26
N LYS A 144 27.46 -7.61 -3.15
CA LYS A 144 28.08 -8.18 -1.95
C LYS A 144 29.40 -7.46 -1.63
N ASP A 145 30.30 -7.37 -2.61
CA ASP A 145 31.64 -6.80 -2.41
C ASP A 145 31.57 -5.29 -2.15
N ILE A 146 30.61 -4.61 -2.80
CA ILE A 146 30.36 -3.18 -2.53
C ILE A 146 29.79 -2.99 -1.12
N PHE A 147 28.95 -3.90 -0.64
CA PHE A 147 28.42 -3.81 0.72
C PHE A 147 29.51 -3.90 1.79
N GLU A 148 30.57 -4.68 1.56
CA GLU A 148 31.72 -4.74 2.47
C GLU A 148 32.42 -3.37 2.62
N LEU A 149 32.34 -2.52 1.59
CA LEU A 149 32.84 -1.13 1.62
C LEU A 149 31.86 -0.15 2.27
N TYR A 150 30.57 -0.49 2.33
CA TYR A 150 29.50 0.36 2.87
C TYR A 150 28.59 -0.42 3.84
N PRO A 151 29.13 -0.95 4.96
CA PRO A 151 28.36 -1.73 5.93
C PRO A 151 27.27 -0.91 6.63
N ILE A 152 27.36 0.43 6.55
CA ILE A 152 26.39 1.39 7.11
C ILE A 152 24.95 1.19 6.60
N PHE A 153 24.75 0.46 5.51
CA PHE A 153 23.42 0.14 4.98
C PHE A 153 22.80 -1.11 5.63
N GLY A 154 23.49 -1.81 6.52
CA GLY A 154 22.95 -2.93 7.32
C GLY A 154 22.63 -4.21 6.54
N SER A 155 22.45 -4.17 5.21
CA SER A 155 22.43 -5.35 4.34
C SER A 155 22.67 -4.99 2.87
N VAL A 156 23.01 -6.01 2.07
CA VAL A 156 23.19 -5.90 0.61
C VAL A 156 21.92 -5.42 -0.09
N GLN A 157 20.76 -5.96 0.30
CA GLN A 157 19.46 -5.60 -0.27
C GLN A 157 19.17 -4.12 -0.08
N VAL A 158 19.48 -3.60 1.10
CA VAL A 158 19.24 -2.21 1.44
C VAL A 158 20.13 -1.29 0.64
N LEU A 159 21.43 -1.56 0.59
CA LEU A 159 22.37 -0.80 -0.23
C LEU A 159 21.85 -0.70 -1.67
N TYR A 160 21.42 -1.83 -2.23
CA TYR A 160 20.83 -1.89 -3.57
C TYR A 160 19.56 -1.04 -3.70
N TYR A 161 18.63 -1.12 -2.73
CA TYR A 161 17.41 -0.33 -2.74
C TYR A 161 17.68 1.17 -2.63
N ALA A 162 18.55 1.58 -1.69
CA ALA A 162 18.97 2.95 -1.50
C ALA A 162 19.61 3.52 -2.78
N TYR A 163 20.51 2.75 -3.41
CA TYR A 163 21.12 3.10 -4.69
C TYR A 163 20.08 3.28 -5.80
N ARG A 164 19.14 2.34 -5.95
CA ARG A 164 18.10 2.40 -6.98
C ARG A 164 17.15 3.57 -6.78
N GLN A 165 16.75 3.86 -5.55
CA GLN A 165 15.89 5.00 -5.26
C GLN A 165 16.63 6.31 -5.50
N PHE A 166 17.88 6.43 -5.06
CA PHE A 166 18.70 7.60 -5.35
C PHE A 166 18.85 7.81 -6.85
N LYS A 167 19.16 6.76 -7.62
CA LYS A 167 19.21 6.80 -9.08
C LYS A 167 17.92 7.32 -9.71
N LYS A 168 16.75 6.87 -9.26
CA LYS A 168 15.44 7.38 -9.76
C LYS A 168 15.24 8.87 -9.48
N HIS A 169 15.79 9.38 -8.38
CA HIS A 169 15.67 10.79 -7.98
C HIS A 169 16.81 11.68 -8.49
N ALA A 170 18.00 11.13 -8.74
CA ALA A 170 19.16 11.81 -9.32
C ALA A 170 19.05 11.87 -10.85
N ASP A 171 18.52 10.82 -11.48
CA ASP A 171 18.13 10.80 -12.90
C ASP A 171 16.76 11.48 -13.12
N PHE A 172 16.34 12.40 -12.24
CA PHE A 172 15.22 13.30 -12.50
C PHE A 172 15.65 14.32 -13.56
N LYS A 173 15.92 13.84 -14.77
CA LYS A 173 15.77 14.64 -15.97
C LYS A 173 14.37 15.25 -15.89
N PRO A 174 14.22 16.57 -16.06
CA PRO A 174 12.89 17.18 -16.11
C PRO A 174 12.07 16.32 -17.04
N LYS A 175 10.92 15.81 -16.58
CA LYS A 175 10.08 14.88 -17.34
C LYS A 175 10.02 15.43 -18.76
N ALA A 176 10.77 14.81 -19.69
CA ALA A 176 10.66 15.16 -21.09
C ALA A 176 9.16 15.05 -21.36
N LYS A 177 8.54 16.15 -21.80
CA LYS A 177 7.09 16.20 -22.01
C LYS A 177 6.74 14.89 -22.71
N PRO A 178 5.86 14.05 -22.11
CA PRO A 178 5.62 12.72 -22.63
C PRO A 178 5.31 12.90 -24.11
N ILE A 179 6.21 12.41 -24.98
CA ILE A 179 6.05 12.57 -26.40
C ILE A 179 4.68 11.97 -26.69
N LYS A 180 3.75 12.74 -27.23
CA LYS A 180 2.41 12.21 -27.51
C LYS A 180 2.57 11.14 -28.59
N TRP A 181 1.83 10.05 -28.45
CA TRP A 181 1.75 9.07 -29.54
C TRP A 181 0.96 9.72 -30.67
N SER A 182 1.58 9.86 -31.85
CA SER A 182 0.84 10.25 -33.04
C SER A 182 -0.08 9.10 -33.47
N ASP A 183 -1.02 9.39 -34.36
CA ASP A 183 -1.87 8.35 -34.93
C ASP A 183 -1.05 7.37 -35.77
N ALA A 184 -0.08 7.88 -36.55
CA ALA A 184 0.87 7.05 -37.30
C ALA A 184 1.69 6.11 -36.39
N ASP A 185 2.26 6.63 -35.28
CA ASP A 185 3.00 5.82 -34.32
C ASP A 185 2.09 4.77 -33.67
N THR A 186 0.83 5.14 -33.41
CA THR A 186 -0.16 4.24 -32.83
C THR A 186 -0.55 3.13 -33.81
N CYS A 187 -0.75 3.43 -35.09
CA CYS A 187 -1.04 2.44 -36.13
C CYS A 187 0.12 1.47 -36.32
N ARG A 188 1.35 1.99 -36.46
CA ARG A 188 2.53 1.14 -36.58
C ARG A 188 2.74 0.23 -35.36
N LEU A 189 2.49 0.74 -34.14
CA LEU A 189 2.57 -0.10 -32.94
C LEU A 189 1.44 -1.14 -32.89
N LYS A 190 0.24 -0.85 -33.41
CA LYS A 190 -0.85 -1.83 -33.53
C LYS A 190 -0.45 -2.98 -34.45
N GLU A 191 0.16 -2.69 -35.60
CA GLU A 191 0.65 -3.70 -36.53
C GLU A 191 1.69 -4.60 -35.85
N LEU A 192 2.68 -4.02 -35.17
CA LEU A 192 3.68 -4.80 -34.41
C LEU A 192 3.03 -5.69 -33.34
N VAL A 193 2.01 -5.17 -32.65
CA VAL A 193 1.26 -5.95 -31.67
C VAL A 193 0.49 -7.09 -32.36
N GLN A 194 -0.16 -6.85 -33.50
CA GLN A 194 -0.88 -7.90 -34.23
C GLN A 194 0.06 -9.00 -34.76
N THR A 195 1.23 -8.62 -35.27
CA THR A 195 2.19 -9.55 -35.87
C THR A 195 2.96 -10.37 -34.83
N TYR A 196 3.41 -9.73 -33.74
CA TYR A 196 4.38 -10.33 -32.82
C TYR A 196 3.83 -10.65 -31.42
N TYR A 197 2.64 -10.14 -31.05
CA TYR A 197 2.09 -10.43 -29.74
C TYR A 197 1.44 -11.82 -29.71
N LYS A 198 2.09 -12.79 -29.06
CA LYS A 198 1.49 -14.09 -28.73
C LYS A 198 1.21 -14.19 -27.22
N PRO A 199 0.10 -14.79 -26.77
CA PRO A 199 -0.13 -15.07 -25.35
C PRO A 199 1.07 -15.81 -24.76
N GLY A 200 1.65 -15.27 -23.68
CA GLY A 200 2.86 -15.83 -23.04
C GLY A 200 4.20 -15.32 -23.58
N ASN A 201 4.28 -14.80 -24.81
CA ASN A 201 5.51 -14.27 -25.40
C ASN A 201 5.41 -12.75 -25.66
N ARG A 202 5.64 -11.97 -24.58
CA ARG A 202 5.64 -10.49 -24.63
C ARG A 202 7.01 -9.89 -24.96
N ARG A 203 8.07 -10.72 -25.00
CA ARG A 203 9.44 -10.22 -25.21
C ARG A 203 9.63 -9.79 -26.65
N GLU A 204 9.15 -10.59 -27.59
CA GLU A 204 9.35 -10.35 -29.02
C GLU A 204 8.71 -9.06 -29.51
N VAL A 205 7.44 -8.82 -29.19
CA VAL A 205 6.74 -7.55 -29.49
C VAL A 205 7.42 -6.34 -28.84
N LEU A 206 7.99 -6.50 -27.63
CA LEU A 206 8.67 -5.41 -26.95
C LEU A 206 10.00 -5.08 -27.64
N THR A 207 10.77 -6.09 -28.03
CA THR A 207 12.01 -5.92 -28.79
C THR A 207 11.74 -5.22 -30.12
N GLN A 208 10.76 -5.70 -30.89
CA GLN A 208 10.39 -5.10 -32.17
C GLN A 208 9.89 -3.65 -32.01
N ALA A 209 9.09 -3.38 -30.98
CA ALA A 209 8.63 -2.04 -30.69
C ALA A 209 9.76 -1.10 -30.22
N GLN A 210 10.74 -1.59 -29.47
CA GLN A 210 11.91 -0.78 -29.08
C GLN A 210 12.77 -0.40 -30.29
N MET A 211 12.93 -1.32 -31.25
CA MET A 211 13.62 -1.02 -32.52
C MET A 211 12.82 -0.06 -33.41
N GLY A 212 11.49 -0.21 -33.46
CA GLY A 212 10.62 0.67 -34.25
C GLY A 212 10.41 2.06 -33.65
N PHE A 213 10.63 2.23 -32.34
CA PHE A 213 10.41 3.46 -31.60
C PHE A 213 11.61 3.83 -30.70
N PRO A 214 12.82 4.06 -31.25
CA PRO A 214 14.04 4.28 -30.47
C PRO A 214 13.98 5.53 -29.60
N ASN A 215 13.17 6.51 -29.99
CA ASN A 215 12.97 7.76 -29.25
C ASN A 215 11.94 7.61 -28.10
N ARG A 216 11.38 6.43 -27.89
CA ARG A 216 10.38 6.16 -26.85
C ARG A 216 10.99 5.32 -25.73
N SER A 217 10.70 5.67 -24.49
CA SER A 217 11.11 4.85 -23.36
C SER A 217 10.40 3.50 -23.38
N GLN A 218 11.10 2.44 -22.95
CA GLN A 218 10.54 1.10 -22.83
C GLN A 218 9.22 1.08 -22.04
N GLN A 219 9.14 1.86 -20.95
CA GLN A 219 7.91 1.97 -20.16
C GLN A 219 6.75 2.61 -20.93
N SER A 220 7.01 3.63 -21.76
CA SER A 220 6.00 4.25 -22.61
C SER A 220 5.45 3.25 -23.63
N ILE A 221 6.34 2.47 -24.25
CA ILE A 221 5.98 1.39 -25.19
C ILE A 221 5.13 0.32 -24.47
N ILE A 222 5.56 -0.18 -23.31
CA ILE A 222 4.81 -1.17 -22.52
C ILE A 222 3.40 -0.67 -22.20
N ASN A 223 3.29 0.58 -21.72
CA ASN A 223 2.01 1.16 -21.36
C ASN A 223 1.11 1.33 -22.59
N LYS A 224 1.67 1.74 -23.73
CA LYS A 224 0.90 1.88 -24.98
C LYS A 224 0.48 0.53 -25.55
N ILE A 225 1.32 -0.50 -25.50
CA ILE A 225 0.95 -1.89 -25.87
C ILE A 225 -0.20 -2.37 -24.98
N LYS A 226 -0.12 -2.16 -23.65
CA LYS A 226 -1.23 -2.47 -22.73
C LYS A 226 -2.51 -1.72 -23.12
N GLN A 227 -2.42 -0.43 -23.41
CA GLN A 227 -3.57 0.37 -23.84
C GLN A 227 -4.14 -0.10 -25.18
N ILE A 228 -3.30 -0.42 -26.17
CA ILE A 228 -3.75 -0.97 -27.45
C ILE A 228 -4.50 -2.29 -27.21
N ARG A 229 -3.97 -3.16 -26.36
CA ARG A 229 -4.61 -4.43 -25.98
C ARG A 229 -5.90 -4.26 -25.17
N CYS A 230 -5.99 -3.20 -24.38
CA CYS A 230 -7.19 -2.82 -23.64
C CYS A 230 -8.19 -1.99 -24.47
N LYS A 231 -7.77 -1.44 -25.62
CA LYS A 231 -8.66 -0.76 -26.59
C LYS A 231 -9.11 -1.68 -27.71
N THR A 232 -8.35 -2.73 -28.05
CA THR A 232 -8.86 -3.87 -28.83
C THR A 232 -9.85 -4.73 -28.04
N SER A 233 -10.17 -4.35 -26.79
CA SER A 233 -11.32 -4.83 -26.03
C SER A 233 -12.55 -3.92 -26.06
N ASP A 234 -12.53 -2.82 -26.84
CA ASP A 234 -13.76 -2.11 -27.18
C ASP A 234 -14.45 -2.89 -28.30
N ILE A 235 -15.48 -3.66 -27.93
CA ILE A 235 -16.43 -4.26 -28.86
C ILE A 235 -17.16 -3.09 -29.54
N SER A 236 -17.33 -3.17 -30.87
CA SER A 236 -18.03 -2.12 -31.62
C SER A 236 -19.48 -2.01 -31.14
N GLN A 237 -20.12 -0.85 -31.32
CA GLN A 237 -21.55 -0.71 -30.97
C GLN A 237 -22.41 -1.78 -31.67
N SER A 238 -22.08 -2.12 -32.91
CA SER A 238 -22.70 -3.20 -33.70
C SER A 238 -22.58 -4.57 -33.01
N ASP A 239 -21.39 -4.91 -32.52
CA ASP A 239 -21.16 -6.16 -31.81
C ASP A 239 -21.88 -6.18 -30.45
N MET A 240 -22.04 -5.03 -29.79
CA MET A 240 -22.86 -4.90 -28.57
C MET A 240 -24.34 -5.11 -28.83
N ASP A 241 -24.87 -4.54 -29.92
CA ASP A 241 -26.27 -4.72 -30.31
C ASP A 241 -26.55 -6.18 -30.65
N ARG A 242 -25.58 -6.85 -31.27
CA ARG A 242 -25.61 -8.30 -31.51
C ARG A 242 -25.61 -9.07 -30.20
N VAL A 243 -24.74 -8.76 -29.23
CA VAL A 243 -24.76 -9.38 -27.90
C VAL A 243 -26.12 -9.16 -27.20
N ASN A 244 -26.69 -7.95 -27.24
CA ASN A 244 -28.04 -7.67 -26.69
C ASN A 244 -29.11 -8.57 -27.28
N LYS A 245 -29.12 -8.72 -28.61
CA LYS A 245 -30.08 -9.58 -29.33
C LYS A 245 -29.94 -11.04 -28.92
N LEU A 246 -28.70 -11.54 -28.82
CA LEU A 246 -28.42 -12.92 -28.45
C LEU A 246 -28.73 -13.20 -26.98
N VAL A 247 -28.47 -12.26 -26.07
CA VAL A 247 -28.88 -12.35 -24.66
C VAL A 247 -30.41 -12.38 -24.54
N GLY A 248 -31.13 -11.61 -25.37
CA GLY A 248 -32.59 -11.64 -25.43
C GLY A 248 -33.16 -12.98 -25.93
N ALA A 249 -32.47 -13.64 -26.86
CA ALA A 249 -32.90 -14.91 -27.45
C ALA A 249 -32.53 -16.13 -26.61
N TYR A 250 -31.34 -16.15 -26.02
CA TYR A 250 -30.77 -17.34 -25.36
C TYR A 250 -30.51 -17.15 -23.86
N GLY A 251 -30.85 -15.99 -23.29
CA GLY A 251 -30.51 -15.66 -21.90
C GLY A 251 -29.01 -15.44 -21.72
N LYS A 252 -28.51 -15.67 -20.50
CA LYS A 252 -27.10 -15.45 -20.13
C LYS A 252 -26.19 -16.64 -20.46
N ASP A 253 -26.45 -17.32 -21.58
CA ASP A 253 -25.63 -18.44 -22.07
C ASP A 253 -24.37 -17.90 -22.78
N TRP A 254 -23.36 -17.55 -21.99
CA TRP A 254 -22.13 -16.93 -22.50
C TRP A 254 -21.31 -17.84 -23.40
N GLU A 255 -21.43 -19.16 -23.24
CA GLU A 255 -20.72 -20.12 -24.07
C GLU A 255 -21.24 -20.09 -25.50
N ARG A 256 -22.56 -20.20 -25.64
CA ARG A 256 -23.23 -20.13 -26.93
C ARG A 256 -23.09 -18.77 -27.59
N ILE A 257 -23.29 -17.69 -26.82
CA ILE A 257 -23.14 -16.32 -27.34
C ILE A 257 -21.69 -16.08 -27.78
N GLY A 258 -20.71 -16.52 -27.00
CA GLY A 258 -19.29 -16.40 -27.32
C GLY A 258 -18.91 -17.11 -28.61
N GLN A 259 -19.43 -18.31 -28.84
CA GLN A 259 -19.24 -19.03 -30.09
C GLN A 259 -19.84 -18.27 -31.28
N GLU A 260 -21.04 -17.71 -31.15
CA GLU A 260 -21.72 -16.99 -32.24
C GLU A 260 -21.07 -15.66 -32.65
N ILE A 261 -20.30 -15.03 -31.76
CA ILE A 261 -19.60 -13.78 -32.06
C ILE A 261 -18.08 -13.95 -32.14
N ASP A 262 -17.58 -15.19 -32.12
CA ASP A 262 -16.15 -15.53 -32.11
C ASP A 262 -15.36 -14.81 -31.00
N VAL A 263 -15.92 -14.77 -29.80
CA VAL A 263 -15.34 -14.15 -28.61
C VAL A 263 -15.42 -15.12 -27.43
N SER A 264 -14.39 -15.15 -26.59
CA SER A 264 -14.42 -16.05 -25.42
C SER A 264 -15.61 -15.73 -24.48
N PRO A 265 -16.24 -16.76 -23.87
CA PRO A 265 -17.43 -16.57 -23.02
C PRO A 265 -17.22 -15.57 -21.88
N LEU A 266 -16.07 -15.69 -21.21
CA LEU A 266 -15.65 -14.78 -20.13
C LEU A 266 -15.57 -13.32 -20.60
N ARG A 267 -15.17 -13.11 -21.86
CA ARG A 267 -15.04 -11.78 -22.44
C ARG A 267 -16.42 -11.21 -22.78
N VAL A 268 -17.33 -12.01 -23.34
CA VAL A 268 -18.74 -11.61 -23.56
C VAL A 268 -19.39 -11.17 -22.25
N GLN A 269 -19.27 -11.99 -21.20
CA GLN A 269 -19.83 -11.71 -19.88
C GLN A 269 -19.33 -10.38 -19.29
N ARG A 270 -18.00 -10.14 -19.34
CA ARG A 270 -17.41 -8.90 -18.82
C ARG A 270 -17.90 -7.68 -19.59
N ILE A 271 -18.02 -7.80 -20.90
CA ILE A 271 -18.45 -6.71 -21.77
C ILE A 271 -19.93 -6.39 -21.54
N TRP A 272 -20.78 -7.41 -21.47
CA TRP A 272 -22.19 -7.27 -21.12
C TRP A 272 -22.38 -6.58 -19.77
N THR A 273 -21.64 -7.03 -18.75
CA THR A 273 -21.70 -6.47 -17.39
C THR A 273 -21.32 -4.99 -17.40
N ARG A 274 -20.25 -4.63 -18.13
CA ARG A 274 -19.79 -3.25 -18.25
C ARG A 274 -20.79 -2.37 -19.01
N TYR A 275 -21.42 -2.88 -20.06
CA TYR A 275 -22.44 -2.16 -20.82
C TYR A 275 -23.70 -1.91 -19.98
N GLN A 276 -24.19 -2.92 -19.26
CA GLN A 276 -25.31 -2.78 -18.33
C GLN A 276 -25.00 -1.78 -17.21
N GLN A 277 -23.76 -1.75 -16.71
CA GLN A 277 -23.32 -0.71 -15.78
C GLN A 277 -23.33 0.68 -16.42
N GLN A 278 -22.84 0.82 -17.66
CA GLN A 278 -22.80 2.10 -18.38
C GLN A 278 -24.18 2.65 -18.75
N GLN A 279 -25.13 1.80 -19.17
CA GLN A 279 -26.49 2.23 -19.48
C GLN A 279 -27.27 2.74 -18.26
N LYS A 280 -26.93 2.24 -17.06
CA LYS A 280 -27.51 2.73 -15.81
C LYS A 280 -26.91 4.07 -15.37
N VAL A 281 -25.79 4.52 -15.96
CA VAL A 281 -25.15 5.78 -15.57
C VAL A 281 -25.94 6.97 -16.12
N THR A 282 -26.57 7.72 -15.22
CA THR A 282 -27.28 8.96 -15.55
C THR A 282 -26.39 10.17 -15.24
N LEU A 283 -26.41 11.18 -16.12
CA LEU A 283 -25.60 12.39 -15.94
C LEU A 283 -26.19 13.36 -14.90
N ALA A 284 -27.51 13.53 -14.90
CA ALA A 284 -28.21 14.40 -13.98
C ALA A 284 -28.34 13.76 -12.59
N TRP A 285 -28.17 14.55 -11.54
CA TRP A 285 -28.37 14.12 -10.16
C TRP A 285 -29.83 14.31 -9.76
N THR A 286 -30.46 13.26 -9.23
CA THR A 286 -31.80 13.36 -8.63
C THR A 286 -31.72 13.76 -7.16
N GLY A 287 -32.85 14.17 -6.55
CA GLY A 287 -32.92 14.47 -5.12
C GLY A 287 -32.50 13.29 -4.26
N ASP A 288 -33.09 12.12 -4.51
CA ASP A 288 -32.79 10.88 -3.79
C ASP A 288 -31.31 10.47 -3.87
N GLU A 289 -30.69 10.61 -5.06
CA GLU A 289 -29.26 10.32 -5.24
C GLU A 289 -28.38 11.27 -4.41
N LEU A 290 -28.80 12.53 -4.25
CA LEU A 290 -28.08 13.51 -3.42
C LEU A 290 -28.27 13.24 -1.94
N ASP A 291 -29.44 12.75 -1.52
CA ASP A 291 -29.72 12.41 -0.12
C ASP A 291 -28.93 11.18 0.33
N ILE A 292 -28.84 10.15 -0.53
CA ILE A 292 -27.95 9.00 -0.30
C ILE A 292 -26.49 9.47 -0.16
N LEU A 293 -26.05 10.41 -1.00
CA LEU A 293 -24.69 10.96 -0.93
C LEU A 293 -24.41 11.75 0.33
N ARG A 294 -25.35 12.58 0.79
CA ARG A 294 -25.23 13.33 2.05
C ARG A 294 -25.12 12.37 3.22
N LYS A 295 -25.98 11.36 3.28
CA LYS A 295 -25.90 10.31 4.30
C LYS A 295 -24.55 9.58 4.29
N CYS A 296 -24.05 9.19 3.11
CA CYS A 296 -22.71 8.61 3.00
C CYS A 296 -21.59 9.55 3.49
N ILE A 297 -21.73 10.87 3.30
CA ILE A 297 -20.77 11.85 3.81
C ILE A 297 -20.80 11.89 5.33
N ASP A 298 -22.00 11.96 5.91
CA ASP A 298 -22.22 12.05 7.36
C ASP A 298 -21.76 10.78 8.08
N ASP A 299 -22.01 9.61 7.47
CA ASP A 299 -21.61 8.30 8.00
C ASP A 299 -20.12 7.96 7.73
N GLY A 300 -19.35 8.85 7.08
CA GLY A 300 -17.94 8.62 6.77
C GLY A 300 -17.67 7.55 5.71
N VAL A 301 -18.70 7.17 4.93
CA VAL A 301 -18.66 6.12 3.92
C VAL A 301 -17.97 6.62 2.64
N GLY A 302 -17.09 5.80 2.07
CA GLY A 302 -16.29 6.15 0.89
C GLY A 302 -17.07 6.15 -0.44
N MET A 303 -16.50 6.83 -1.45
CA MET A 303 -17.08 6.96 -2.80
C MET A 303 -17.42 5.64 -3.51
N ALA A 304 -16.72 4.56 -3.15
CA ALA A 304 -16.96 3.21 -3.70
C ALA A 304 -18.34 2.69 -3.31
N GLU A 305 -18.65 2.83 -2.03
CA GLU A 305 -19.92 2.38 -1.47
C GLU A 305 -21.07 3.32 -1.86
N ALA A 306 -20.81 4.63 -1.92
CA ALA A 306 -21.79 5.59 -2.42
C ALA A 306 -22.20 5.31 -3.89
N SER A 307 -21.24 4.99 -4.76
CA SER A 307 -21.52 4.59 -6.16
C SER A 307 -22.31 3.28 -6.24
N ARG A 308 -22.03 2.33 -5.34
CA ARG A 308 -22.77 1.06 -5.23
C ARG A 308 -24.23 1.28 -4.81
N LEU A 309 -24.46 2.13 -3.79
CA LEU A 309 -25.79 2.43 -3.26
C LEU A 309 -26.65 3.21 -4.25
N ILE A 310 -26.06 4.18 -4.96
CA ILE A 310 -26.76 4.96 -5.98
C ILE A 310 -27.03 4.11 -7.23
N GLY A 311 -26.08 3.26 -7.63
CA GLY A 311 -26.25 2.32 -8.75
C GLY A 311 -26.29 2.97 -10.15
N THR A 312 -26.52 4.27 -10.24
CA THR A 312 -26.65 5.07 -11.48
C THR A 312 -25.52 6.08 -11.68
N LYS A 313 -24.49 6.07 -10.83
CA LYS A 313 -23.39 7.04 -10.85
C LYS A 313 -22.05 6.34 -10.74
N THR A 314 -21.07 6.84 -11.49
CA THR A 314 -19.71 6.32 -11.43
C THR A 314 -19.00 6.75 -10.14
N LEU A 315 -17.95 6.01 -9.77
CA LEU A 315 -17.04 6.37 -8.67
C LEU A 315 -16.53 7.81 -8.77
N SER A 316 -16.13 8.23 -9.97
CA SER A 316 -15.61 9.58 -10.23
C SER A 316 -16.69 10.66 -10.11
N ALA A 317 -17.92 10.37 -10.55
CA ALA A 317 -19.04 11.29 -10.39
C ALA A 317 -19.42 11.46 -8.91
N CYS A 318 -19.48 10.36 -8.15
CA CYS A 318 -19.73 10.40 -6.71
C CYS A 318 -18.63 11.17 -5.97
N ASP A 319 -17.34 10.89 -6.24
CA ASP A 319 -16.21 11.61 -5.62
C ASP A 319 -16.28 13.11 -5.87
N ALA A 320 -16.49 13.52 -7.13
CA ALA A 320 -16.62 14.92 -7.49
C ALA A 320 -17.78 15.59 -6.74
N LYS A 321 -18.95 14.93 -6.69
CA LYS A 321 -20.15 15.49 -6.06
C LYS A 321 -20.04 15.54 -4.53
N MET A 322 -19.47 14.51 -3.88
CA MET A 322 -19.19 14.50 -2.44
C MET A 322 -18.29 15.66 -2.05
N ARG A 323 -17.23 15.94 -2.83
CA ARG A 323 -16.35 17.10 -2.57
C ARG A 323 -17.09 18.42 -2.67
N THR A 324 -17.98 18.58 -3.66
CA THR A 324 -18.81 19.78 -3.79
C THR A 324 -19.75 19.95 -2.61
N LEU A 325 -20.43 18.88 -2.17
CA LEU A 325 -21.36 18.92 -1.03
C LEU A 325 -20.64 19.22 0.29
N LYS A 326 -19.48 18.59 0.53
CA LYS A 326 -18.63 18.89 1.71
C LYS A 326 -18.14 20.34 1.75
N ARG A 327 -17.93 20.97 0.60
CA ARG A 327 -17.54 22.39 0.52
C ARG A 327 -18.72 23.32 0.77
N ALA A 328 -19.90 23.00 0.24
CA ALA A 328 -21.12 23.77 0.44
C ALA A 328 -21.54 23.80 1.93
N GLY A 329 -21.41 22.68 2.65
CA GLY A 329 -21.71 22.63 4.09
C GLY A 329 -20.75 23.44 4.97
N LYS A 330 -19.53 23.75 4.50
CA LYS A 330 -18.58 24.60 5.23
C LYS A 330 -18.83 26.10 5.08
N GLN A 331 -19.60 26.52 4.06
CA GLN A 331 -19.94 27.93 3.85
C GLN A 331 -21.17 28.40 4.64
N GLN A 332 -21.89 27.50 5.32
CA GLN A 332 -23.02 27.88 6.19
C GLN A 332 -22.62 28.18 7.64
N TYR A 333 -21.33 28.05 7.98
CA TYR A 333 -20.79 28.30 9.33
C TYR A 333 -19.75 29.43 9.37
N TYR A 334 -19.77 30.32 8.36
CA TYR A 334 -18.99 31.55 8.33
C TYR A 334 -19.89 32.76 8.09
#